data_AF-A0A2V6ZII0-F1
#
_entry.id   AF-A0A2V6ZII0-F1
#
_cell.length_a   1.000
_cell.length_b   1.000
_cell.length_c   1.000
_cell.angle_alpha   90.00
_cell.angle_beta   90.00
_cell.angle_gamma   90.00
#
_symmetry.space_group_name_H-M   'P 1'
#
loop_
_entity.id
_entity.type
_entity.pdbx_description
1 polymer ?
#
loop_
_entity_poly.entity_id
_entity_poly.type
_entity_poly.pdbx_seq_one_letter_code
_entity_poly.pdbx_strand_id
1 'polypeptide(L)'
;MLPSMRLRLRAACAATATVLLAAAAASGADLVQEFIRRHWSQPLAPQGPPPARFSPLEASLQPESCGTCHPAQLADWRESVHAAASGPGVAGQLVEMRESDPSSAHQCLVCHAPLAEQAPLVADGRQLKSNPDYDDSLGGRGVPCAGCHVRGHQRFGPPRRDGSLASTAPRETLPHNGVTRTPAFLRAEFCKSCHQFTPDGFALNGKLLQSTYDEWEASRFAREGVQCQDCHMPDRRHRWRGIHDADMVRSGLTITAKAGAARYSPGDVALVSLRVTSSRIGHAFPTYVTPRVVLSAELIDGAGQVVAGSRREQVVGREVALDLSREISDTRLSPGKSATLTYRVKVESAGMRARVAVVVEPDAFYETFFQTLLRQGAGRGEAQIREALEAARRSPFSVFERELPLT
;
A
#
# COMPACT_ATOMS: atom_id res chain seq x y z
N MET A 1 3.59 -54.36 34.25
CA MET A 1 2.61 -53.24 34.20
C MET A 1 3.24 -51.83 34.22
N LEU A 2 4.57 -51.64 34.22
CA LEU A 2 5.20 -50.31 34.21
C LEU A 2 5.40 -49.57 32.85
N PRO A 3 5.41 -50.21 31.66
CA PRO A 3 5.68 -49.49 30.39
C PRO A 3 4.56 -48.55 29.95
N SER A 4 3.29 -48.89 30.21
CA SER A 4 2.13 -48.10 29.76
C SER A 4 1.97 -46.79 30.54
N MET A 5 2.44 -46.74 31.79
CA MET A 5 2.34 -45.56 32.65
C MET A 5 3.30 -44.45 32.20
N ARG A 6 4.52 -44.81 31.76
CA ARG A 6 5.50 -43.85 31.22
C ARG A 6 5.07 -43.23 29.90
N LEU A 7 4.38 -44.00 29.05
CA LEU A 7 3.85 -43.50 27.76
C LEU A 7 2.68 -42.52 27.98
N ARG A 8 1.78 -42.83 28.92
CA ARG A 8 0.67 -41.94 29.31
C ARG A 8 1.15 -40.64 29.96
N LEU A 9 2.22 -40.69 30.77
CA LEU A 9 2.82 -39.49 31.37
C LEU A 9 3.47 -38.58 30.32
N ARG A 10 4.19 -39.15 29.33
CA ARG A 10 4.78 -38.40 28.22
C ARG A 10 3.72 -37.76 27.32
N ALA A 11 2.63 -38.47 27.02
CA ALA A 11 1.51 -37.92 26.25
C ALA A 11 0.78 -36.80 27.03
N ALA A 12 0.59 -36.94 28.33
CA ALA A 12 -0.01 -35.91 29.19
C ALA A 12 0.89 -34.67 29.31
N CYS A 13 2.22 -34.83 29.45
CA CYS A 13 3.18 -33.73 29.45
C CYS A 13 3.25 -33.02 28.09
N ALA A 14 3.19 -33.75 26.97
CA ALA A 14 3.17 -33.15 25.63
C ALA A 14 1.85 -32.38 25.38
N ALA A 15 0.71 -32.93 25.81
CA ALA A 15 -0.59 -32.27 25.70
C ALA A 15 -0.67 -31.01 26.58
N THR A 16 -0.18 -31.05 27.82
CA THR A 16 -0.13 -29.88 28.71
C THR A 16 0.83 -28.80 28.21
N ALA A 17 2.01 -29.18 27.70
CA ALA A 17 2.92 -28.22 27.05
C ALA A 17 2.28 -27.56 25.82
N THR A 18 1.58 -28.33 24.98
CA THR A 18 0.87 -27.80 23.79
C THR A 18 -0.25 -26.83 24.18
N VAL A 19 -1.03 -27.15 25.23
CA VAL A 19 -2.08 -26.27 25.76
C VAL A 19 -1.50 -24.98 26.36
N LEU A 20 -0.38 -25.07 27.09
CA LEU A 20 0.31 -23.90 27.65
C LEU A 20 0.91 -23.00 26.57
N LEU A 21 1.51 -23.56 25.52
CA LEU A 21 2.00 -22.79 24.38
C LEU A 21 0.86 -22.11 23.61
N ALA A 22 -0.27 -22.80 23.41
CA ALA A 22 -1.45 -22.22 22.76
C ALA A 22 -2.06 -21.07 23.59
N ALA A 23 -2.16 -21.22 24.91
CA ALA A 23 -2.65 -20.17 25.80
C ALA A 23 -1.71 -18.95 25.88
N ALA A 24 -0.39 -19.17 25.88
CA ALA A 24 0.61 -18.09 25.80
C ALA A 24 0.57 -17.36 24.44
N ALA A 25 0.36 -18.08 23.34
CA ALA A 25 0.21 -17.48 22.02
C ALA A 25 -1.10 -16.68 21.89
N ALA A 26 -2.21 -17.19 22.42
CA ALA A 26 -3.49 -16.49 22.44
C ALA A 26 -3.41 -15.19 23.28
N SER A 27 -2.85 -15.25 24.48
CA SER A 27 -2.66 -14.05 25.32
C SER A 27 -1.72 -13.02 24.68
N GLY A 28 -0.68 -13.46 23.95
CA GLY A 28 0.17 -12.56 23.17
C GLY A 28 -0.56 -11.88 22.00
N ALA A 29 -1.42 -12.62 21.29
CA ALA A 29 -2.23 -12.08 20.21
C ALA A 29 -3.27 -11.06 20.73
N ASP A 30 -3.92 -11.36 21.85
CA ASP A 30 -4.88 -10.46 22.50
C ASP A 30 -4.22 -9.13 22.91
N LEU A 31 -2.98 -9.18 23.45
CA LEU A 31 -2.22 -7.98 23.79
C LEU A 31 -1.85 -7.13 22.57
N VAL A 32 -1.54 -7.76 21.43
CA VAL A 32 -1.27 -7.06 20.17
C VAL A 32 -2.52 -6.34 19.67
N GLN A 33 -3.67 -7.04 19.62
CA GLN A 33 -4.93 -6.46 19.17
C GLN A 33 -5.36 -5.30 20.08
N GLU A 34 -5.22 -5.48 21.38
CA GLU A 34 -5.51 -4.45 22.36
C GLU A 34 -4.61 -3.21 22.21
N PHE A 35 -3.31 -3.42 21.93
CA PHE A 35 -2.41 -2.32 21.62
C PHE A 35 -2.86 -1.59 20.35
N ILE A 36 -3.13 -2.31 19.25
CA ILE A 36 -3.53 -1.72 17.96
C ILE A 36 -4.82 -0.91 18.12
N ARG A 37 -5.83 -1.45 18.81
CA ARG A 37 -7.10 -0.78 19.08
C ARG A 37 -6.91 0.55 19.81
N ARG A 38 -6.04 0.61 20.82
CA ARG A 38 -5.74 1.85 21.56
C ARG A 38 -4.86 2.80 20.77
N HIS A 39 -3.84 2.28 20.09
CA HIS A 39 -2.87 3.08 19.33
C HIS A 39 -3.49 3.73 18.09
N TRP A 40 -4.47 3.07 17.47
CA TRP A 40 -5.23 3.57 16.32
C TRP A 40 -6.68 3.88 16.67
N SER A 41 -6.94 4.36 17.88
CA SER A 41 -8.24 4.95 18.22
C SER A 41 -8.44 6.21 17.39
N GLN A 42 -9.19 6.11 16.28
CA GLN A 42 -9.37 7.17 15.31
C GLN A 42 -10.60 8.06 15.62
N PRO A 43 -10.54 9.36 15.28
CA PRO A 43 -9.33 10.09 14.87
C PRO A 43 -8.32 10.13 16.03
N LEU A 44 -7.02 10.24 15.70
CA LEU A 44 -5.98 10.28 16.74
C LEU A 44 -6.18 11.49 17.65
N ALA A 45 -5.99 11.29 18.95
CA ALA A 45 -5.97 12.39 19.90
C ALA A 45 -4.68 13.22 19.74
N PRO A 46 -4.74 14.55 20.00
CA PRO A 46 -3.54 15.38 20.12
C PRO A 46 -2.56 14.81 21.15
N GLN A 47 -1.27 15.05 20.94
CA GLN A 47 -0.22 14.60 21.85
C GLN A 47 -0.26 15.32 23.20
N GLY A 48 -0.85 16.52 23.24
CA GLY A 48 -0.89 17.39 24.41
C GLY A 48 0.48 18.00 24.74
N PRO A 49 0.65 18.57 25.94
CA PRO A 49 1.93 19.18 26.32
C PRO A 49 3.03 18.13 26.47
N PRO A 50 4.24 18.36 25.92
CA PRO A 50 5.38 17.47 26.13
C PRO A 50 5.83 17.47 27.59
N PRO A 51 6.45 16.39 28.09
CA PRO A 51 7.08 16.38 29.40
C PRO A 51 8.10 17.51 29.56
N ALA A 52 8.09 18.20 30.70
CA ALA A 52 8.88 19.41 30.93
C ALA A 52 10.40 19.28 30.71
N ARG A 53 10.95 18.07 30.83
CA ARG A 53 12.38 17.83 30.60
C ARG A 53 12.76 17.71 29.13
N PHE A 54 11.78 17.57 28.22
CA PHE A 54 12.08 17.38 26.81
C PHE A 54 12.69 18.67 26.27
N SER A 55 13.84 18.54 25.64
CA SER A 55 14.37 19.61 24.78
C SER A 55 13.36 19.92 23.66
N PRO A 56 13.44 21.10 23.01
CA PRO A 56 12.61 21.39 21.84
C PRO A 56 12.70 20.31 20.75
N LEU A 57 13.87 19.70 20.58
CA LEU A 57 14.08 18.61 19.64
C LEU A 57 13.30 17.34 20.03
N GLU A 58 13.29 16.97 21.31
CA GLU A 58 12.56 15.81 21.83
C GLU A 58 11.05 16.04 21.95
N ALA A 59 10.61 17.29 22.08
CA ALA A 59 9.20 17.66 22.08
C ALA A 59 8.59 17.72 20.67
N SER A 60 9.42 17.94 19.65
CA SER A 60 8.94 18.18 18.28
C SER A 60 8.30 16.95 17.64
N LEU A 61 7.20 17.19 16.93
CA LEU A 61 6.51 16.19 16.09
C LEU A 61 6.97 16.24 14.62
N GLN A 62 7.86 17.17 14.28
CA GLN A 62 8.33 17.36 12.92
C GLN A 62 9.23 16.19 12.48
N PRO A 63 9.07 15.68 11.24
CA PRO A 63 9.95 14.67 10.68
C PRO A 63 11.44 15.09 10.69
N GLU A 64 11.73 16.35 10.39
CA GLU A 64 13.09 16.91 10.42
C GLU A 64 13.77 16.76 11.78
N SER A 65 13.04 17.04 12.86
CA SER A 65 13.52 16.88 14.23
C SER A 65 13.88 15.42 14.51
N CYS A 66 13.04 14.48 14.09
CA CYS A 66 13.33 13.05 14.21
C CYS A 66 14.60 12.66 13.43
N GLY A 67 14.79 13.23 12.25
CA GLY A 67 15.94 12.93 11.38
C GLY A 67 17.29 13.43 11.87
N THR A 68 17.33 14.30 12.89
CA THR A 68 18.59 14.69 13.54
C THR A 68 19.28 13.48 14.17
N CYS A 69 18.50 12.55 14.74
CA CYS A 69 19.01 11.29 15.32
C CYS A 69 18.72 10.06 14.43
N HIS A 70 17.74 10.14 13.53
CA HIS A 70 17.31 9.05 12.66
C HIS A 70 17.38 9.42 11.16
N PRO A 71 18.58 9.80 10.65
CA PRO A 71 18.70 10.36 9.30
C PRO A 71 18.32 9.37 8.20
N ALA A 72 18.58 8.07 8.38
CA ALA A 72 18.21 7.05 7.41
C ALA A 72 16.69 6.89 7.28
N GLN A 73 15.97 6.91 8.40
CA GLN A 73 14.50 6.82 8.40
C GLN A 73 13.87 8.09 7.81
N LEU A 74 14.43 9.27 8.09
CA LEU A 74 13.97 10.52 7.48
C LEU A 74 14.17 10.51 5.96
N ALA A 75 15.35 10.10 5.49
CA ALA A 75 15.64 10.02 4.06
C ALA A 75 14.69 9.06 3.33
N ASP A 76 14.48 7.86 3.89
CA ASP A 76 13.52 6.90 3.34
C ASP A 76 12.09 7.46 3.28
N TRP A 77 11.63 8.07 4.39
CA TRP A 77 10.27 8.60 4.48
C TRP A 77 10.05 9.72 3.46
N ARG A 78 11.01 10.63 3.28
CA ARG A 78 10.92 11.76 2.32
C ARG A 78 10.66 11.30 0.88
N GLU A 79 11.18 10.15 0.49
CA GLU A 79 11.01 9.57 -0.85
C GLU A 79 9.74 8.72 -0.98
N SER A 80 8.97 8.56 0.09
CA SER A 80 7.83 7.64 0.13
C SER A 80 6.49 8.30 -0.20
N VAL A 81 5.55 7.49 -0.66
CA VAL A 81 4.15 7.91 -0.85
C VAL A 81 3.49 8.31 0.47
N HIS A 82 3.97 7.81 1.62
CA HIS A 82 3.48 8.26 2.92
C HIS A 82 3.81 9.73 3.21
N ALA A 83 5.00 10.21 2.86
CA ALA A 83 5.31 11.64 2.98
C ALA A 83 4.46 12.49 2.03
N ALA A 84 4.17 11.97 0.84
CA ALA A 84 3.33 12.61 -0.16
C ALA A 84 1.82 12.36 0.03
N ALA A 85 1.38 11.71 1.12
CA ALA A 85 0.00 11.25 1.26
C ALA A 85 -1.01 12.41 1.26
N SER A 86 -0.64 13.59 1.76
CA SER A 86 -1.45 14.80 1.70
C SER A 86 -1.06 15.73 0.53
N GLY A 87 -0.48 15.16 -0.54
CA GLY A 87 0.04 15.91 -1.69
C GLY A 87 -1.04 16.59 -2.54
N PRO A 88 -0.65 17.20 -3.68
CA PRO A 88 -1.51 18.08 -4.47
C PRO A 88 -2.87 17.47 -4.87
N GLY A 89 -2.91 16.18 -5.21
CA GLY A 89 -4.16 15.52 -5.59
C GLY A 89 -5.19 15.50 -4.47
N VAL A 90 -4.77 15.18 -3.24
CA VAL A 90 -5.65 15.20 -2.06
C VAL A 90 -5.92 16.63 -1.63
N ALA A 91 -4.87 17.45 -1.51
CA ALA A 91 -4.99 18.84 -1.08
C ALA A 91 -5.99 19.61 -1.96
N GLY A 92 -5.89 19.48 -3.29
CA GLY A 92 -6.79 20.12 -4.26
C GLY A 92 -8.25 19.69 -4.10
N GLN A 93 -8.51 18.40 -3.92
CA GLN A 93 -9.88 17.88 -3.69
C GLN A 93 -10.47 18.37 -2.36
N LEU A 94 -9.63 18.54 -1.33
CA LEU A 94 -10.09 18.94 -0.01
C LEU A 94 -10.36 20.43 0.14
N VAL A 95 -9.86 21.30 -0.75
CA VAL A 95 -9.98 22.76 -0.59
C VAL A 95 -11.45 23.18 -0.43
N GLU A 96 -12.31 22.77 -1.36
CA GLU A 96 -13.73 23.13 -1.31
C GLU A 96 -14.53 22.22 -0.37
N MET A 97 -14.16 20.94 -0.31
CA MET A 97 -14.81 19.98 0.59
C MET A 97 -14.72 20.41 2.05
N ARG A 98 -13.62 21.05 2.48
CA ARG A 98 -13.49 21.58 3.85
C ARG A 98 -14.56 22.62 4.22
N GLU A 99 -15.16 23.29 3.24
CA GLU A 99 -16.24 24.25 3.48
C GLU A 99 -17.63 23.64 3.23
N SER A 100 -17.78 22.85 2.17
CA SER A 100 -19.08 22.27 1.78
C SER A 100 -19.47 21.01 2.57
N ASP A 101 -18.48 20.18 2.92
CA ASP A 101 -18.64 18.97 3.73
C ASP A 101 -17.40 18.74 4.63
N PRO A 102 -17.26 19.53 5.71
CA PRO A 102 -16.10 19.46 6.60
C PRO A 102 -15.90 18.06 7.22
N SER A 103 -16.99 17.32 7.44
CA SER A 103 -16.96 15.97 8.02
C SER A 103 -16.27 14.98 7.09
N SER A 104 -16.67 14.94 5.81
CA SER A 104 -16.01 14.08 4.81
C SER A 104 -14.56 14.50 4.57
N ALA A 105 -14.28 15.81 4.54
CA ALA A 105 -12.90 16.30 4.42
C ALA A 105 -12.02 15.83 5.58
N HIS A 106 -12.54 15.84 6.81
CA HIS A 106 -11.82 15.33 7.98
C HIS A 106 -11.59 13.81 7.90
N GLN A 107 -12.55 13.04 7.39
CA GLN A 107 -12.39 11.59 7.19
C GLN A 107 -11.24 11.25 6.24
N CYS A 108 -11.00 12.06 5.19
CA CYS A 108 -9.83 11.87 4.33
C CYS A 108 -8.50 12.03 5.11
N LEU A 109 -8.46 12.96 6.06
CA LEU A 109 -7.24 13.23 6.85
C LEU A 109 -6.91 12.08 7.82
N VAL A 110 -7.89 11.26 8.21
CA VAL A 110 -7.66 10.08 9.07
C VAL A 110 -6.59 9.14 8.52
N CYS A 111 -6.47 9.04 7.19
CA CYS A 111 -5.42 8.26 6.53
C CYS A 111 -4.32 9.14 5.90
N HIS A 112 -4.69 10.30 5.34
CA HIS A 112 -3.77 11.12 4.55
C HIS A 112 -2.94 12.13 5.37
N ALA A 113 -3.39 12.47 6.59
CA ALA A 113 -2.72 13.35 7.54
C ALA A 113 -3.13 12.97 8.99
N PRO A 114 -2.79 11.76 9.46
CA PRO A 114 -3.42 11.13 10.62
C PRO A 114 -3.09 11.78 11.96
N LEU A 115 -2.01 12.56 12.04
CA LEU A 115 -1.62 13.23 13.28
C LEU A 115 -2.58 14.39 13.54
N ALA A 116 -3.18 14.44 14.74
CA ALA A 116 -4.24 15.40 15.05
C ALA A 116 -3.82 16.85 14.80
N GLU A 117 -2.57 17.17 15.12
CA GLU A 117 -1.94 18.49 14.94
C GLU A 117 -1.84 18.94 13.47
N GLN A 118 -2.04 18.04 12.49
CA GLN A 118 -2.09 18.37 11.06
C GLN A 118 -3.46 18.92 10.61
N ALA A 119 -4.51 18.74 11.40
CA ALA A 119 -5.87 19.11 11.03
C ALA A 119 -6.32 20.36 11.82
N PRO A 120 -6.83 21.40 11.14
CA PRO A 120 -7.35 22.59 11.81
C PRO A 120 -8.66 22.32 12.56
N LEU A 121 -9.30 21.19 12.28
CA LEU A 121 -10.51 20.73 12.94
C LEU A 121 -10.28 19.32 13.52
N VAL A 122 -10.82 19.08 14.71
CA VAL A 122 -10.83 17.77 15.37
C VAL A 122 -12.25 17.33 15.69
N ALA A 123 -12.49 16.02 15.68
CA ALA A 123 -13.78 15.46 16.04
C ALA A 123 -14.05 15.56 17.56
N ASP A 124 -15.25 15.99 17.89
CA ASP A 124 -15.84 15.98 19.23
C ASP A 124 -17.21 15.29 19.14
N GLY A 125 -17.21 13.98 19.40
CA GLY A 125 -18.36 13.12 19.11
C GLY A 125 -18.71 13.13 17.62
N ARG A 126 -19.88 13.69 17.27
CA ARG A 126 -20.37 13.80 15.89
C ARG A 126 -20.10 15.17 15.24
N GLN A 127 -19.51 16.10 15.98
CA GLN A 127 -19.25 17.46 15.50
C GLN A 127 -17.75 17.68 15.28
N LEU A 128 -17.42 18.65 14.43
CA LEU A 128 -16.05 19.15 14.30
C LEU A 128 -15.93 20.50 15.02
N LYS A 129 -14.80 20.70 15.69
CA LYS A 129 -14.45 21.98 16.32
C LYS A 129 -13.03 22.39 15.95
N SER A 130 -12.73 23.67 16.15
CA SER A 130 -11.37 24.20 16.00
C SER A 130 -10.39 23.42 16.85
N ASN A 131 -9.25 23.05 16.27
CA ASN A 131 -8.19 22.32 16.93
C ASN A 131 -7.20 23.30 17.59
N PRO A 132 -7.14 23.39 18.93
CA PRO A 132 -6.18 24.26 19.61
C PRO A 132 -4.74 23.78 19.46
N ASP A 133 -4.53 22.50 19.12
CA ASP A 133 -3.22 21.89 18.92
C ASP A 133 -2.79 21.91 17.44
N TYR A 134 -3.52 22.61 16.57
CA TYR A 134 -3.17 22.72 15.15
C TYR A 134 -1.81 23.41 14.97
N ASP A 135 -0.92 22.76 14.23
CA ASP A 135 0.38 23.28 13.82
C ASP A 135 0.45 23.28 12.30
N ASP A 136 0.31 24.47 11.72
CA ASP A 136 0.35 24.68 10.27
C ASP A 136 1.65 24.17 9.64
N SER A 137 2.76 24.14 10.39
CA SER A 137 4.04 23.63 9.90
C SER A 137 4.07 22.10 9.74
N LEU A 138 3.09 21.37 10.27
CA LEU A 138 2.86 19.94 10.00
C LEU A 138 1.94 19.70 8.79
N GLY A 139 1.37 20.76 8.22
CA GLY A 139 0.62 20.72 6.97
C GLY A 139 1.48 20.18 5.81
N GLY A 140 0.86 19.40 4.92
CA GLY A 140 1.56 18.85 3.74
C GLY A 140 2.58 17.75 4.03
N ARG A 141 2.74 17.31 5.31
CA ARG A 141 3.69 16.26 5.72
C ARG A 141 3.14 14.83 5.59
N GLY A 142 2.01 14.63 4.91
CA GLY A 142 1.41 13.31 4.72
C GLY A 142 1.24 12.54 6.03
N VAL A 143 1.78 11.33 6.10
CA VAL A 143 1.88 10.49 7.30
C VAL A 143 3.27 10.67 7.94
N PRO A 144 3.45 11.59 8.91
CA PRO A 144 4.74 11.85 9.53
C PRO A 144 5.15 10.75 10.52
N CYS A 145 6.41 10.77 10.97
CA CYS A 145 6.95 9.83 11.96
C CYS A 145 6.05 9.73 13.21
N ALA A 146 5.61 10.88 13.72
CA ALA A 146 4.74 10.97 14.89
C ALA A 146 3.35 10.34 14.68
N GLY A 147 2.82 10.39 13.44
CA GLY A 147 1.55 9.76 13.10
C GLY A 147 1.54 8.24 13.37
N CYS A 148 2.66 7.56 13.11
CA CYS A 148 2.81 6.13 13.37
C CYS A 148 3.38 5.83 14.77
N HIS A 149 4.36 6.60 15.23
CA HIS A 149 5.22 6.20 16.36
C HIS A 149 4.94 6.91 17.69
N VAL A 150 4.10 7.95 17.75
CA VAL A 150 3.98 8.79 18.95
C VAL A 150 2.55 8.85 19.46
N ARG A 151 2.35 8.60 20.76
CA ARG A 151 1.08 8.80 21.48
C ARG A 151 1.34 9.41 22.85
N GLY A 152 0.73 10.55 23.15
CA GLY A 152 0.98 11.30 24.40
C GLY A 152 2.47 11.58 24.63
N HIS A 153 3.20 11.98 23.59
CA HIS A 153 4.67 12.19 23.59
C HIS A 153 5.54 10.95 23.90
N GLN A 154 4.93 9.78 24.07
CA GLN A 154 5.65 8.51 24.20
C GLN A 154 5.92 7.91 22.83
N ARG A 155 7.11 7.35 22.65
CA ARG A 155 7.53 6.69 21.40
C ARG A 155 7.26 5.20 21.48
N PHE A 156 6.69 4.66 20.42
CA PHE A 156 6.41 3.24 20.26
C PHE A 156 7.12 2.69 19.02
N GLY A 157 7.48 1.42 19.05
CA GLY A 157 8.16 0.79 17.91
C GLY A 157 8.28 -0.72 18.04
N PRO A 158 8.91 -1.36 17.03
CA PRO A 158 9.08 -2.80 17.05
C PRO A 158 10.04 -3.27 18.16
N PRO A 159 10.01 -4.56 18.51
CA PRO A 159 11.08 -5.20 19.29
C PRO A 159 12.45 -4.91 18.68
N ARG A 160 13.53 -5.01 19.45
CA ARG A 160 14.89 -4.97 18.89
C ARG A 160 15.10 -6.13 17.90
N ARG A 161 16.19 -6.10 17.12
CA ARG A 161 16.45 -7.16 16.12
C ARG A 161 16.68 -8.53 16.76
N ASP A 162 17.16 -8.56 18.00
CA ASP A 162 17.28 -9.75 18.84
C ASP A 162 15.95 -10.19 19.48
N GLY A 163 14.83 -9.51 19.17
CA GLY A 163 13.51 -9.79 19.72
C GLY A 163 13.24 -9.17 21.09
N SER A 164 14.21 -8.54 21.73
CA SER A 164 14.03 -7.98 23.08
C SER A 164 13.12 -6.73 23.09
N LEU A 165 12.32 -6.62 24.15
CA LEU A 165 11.39 -5.50 24.37
C LEU A 165 11.97 -4.44 25.33
N ALA A 166 12.83 -4.88 26.25
CA ALA A 166 13.36 -4.03 27.31
C ALA A 166 14.32 -2.95 26.78
N SER A 167 14.31 -1.81 27.46
CA SER A 167 15.36 -0.81 27.32
C SER A 167 16.54 -1.18 28.22
N THR A 168 17.75 -0.88 27.78
CA THR A 168 19.00 -1.20 28.50
C THR A 168 19.39 -0.13 29.52
N ALA A 169 18.64 0.96 29.60
CA ALA A 169 18.86 2.09 30.50
C ALA A 169 17.50 2.61 31.03
N PRO A 170 17.50 3.28 32.20
CA PRO A 170 16.31 3.95 32.72
C PRO A 170 15.74 4.94 31.71
N ARG A 171 14.42 5.00 31.58
CA ARG A 171 13.76 5.77 30.51
C ARG A 171 14.14 7.25 30.58
N GLU A 172 14.21 7.80 31.78
CA GLU A 172 14.49 9.21 32.08
C GLU A 172 15.88 9.65 31.60
N THR A 173 16.79 8.69 31.39
CA THR A 173 18.16 8.95 30.90
C THR A 173 18.29 8.87 29.39
N LEU A 174 17.26 8.38 28.69
CA LEU A 174 17.26 8.21 27.25
C LEU A 174 16.59 9.42 26.58
N PRO A 175 17.04 9.81 25.38
CA PRO A 175 16.34 10.79 24.57
C PRO A 175 14.86 10.43 24.47
N HIS A 176 13.99 11.43 24.59
CA HIS A 176 12.53 11.30 24.52
C HIS A 176 11.94 10.13 25.33
N ASN A 177 12.58 9.78 26.45
CA ASN A 177 12.22 8.67 27.32
C ASN A 177 12.34 7.28 26.71
N GLY A 178 13.20 7.13 25.70
CA GLY A 178 13.36 5.91 24.95
C GLY A 178 12.10 5.49 24.19
N VAL A 179 11.95 4.19 23.95
CA VAL A 179 10.88 3.61 23.13
C VAL A 179 10.19 2.48 23.89
N THR A 180 8.85 2.50 23.91
CA THR A 180 8.02 1.36 24.31
C THR A 180 7.90 0.38 23.15
N ARG A 181 8.47 -0.81 23.31
CA ARG A 181 8.53 -1.80 22.22
C ARG A 181 7.38 -2.79 22.29
N THR A 182 6.79 -3.10 21.15
CA THR A 182 5.70 -4.06 21.04
C THR A 182 5.77 -4.83 19.72
N PRO A 183 5.51 -6.16 19.72
CA PRO A 183 5.39 -6.95 18.49
C PRO A 183 4.35 -6.42 17.51
N ALA A 184 3.38 -5.59 17.92
CA ALA A 184 2.35 -5.04 17.05
C ALA A 184 2.91 -4.30 15.82
N PHE A 185 4.08 -3.65 15.92
CA PHE A 185 4.73 -3.00 14.77
C PHE A 185 5.24 -3.98 13.70
N LEU A 186 5.24 -5.29 13.99
CA LEU A 186 5.60 -6.37 13.07
C LEU A 186 4.38 -7.13 12.57
N ARG A 187 3.17 -6.58 12.71
CA ARG A 187 1.90 -7.24 12.40
C ARG A 187 1.14 -6.47 11.32
N ALA A 188 0.58 -7.14 10.33
CA ALA A 188 -0.19 -6.53 9.24
C ALA A 188 -1.38 -5.71 9.76
N GLU A 189 -1.94 -6.12 10.89
CA GLU A 189 -3.02 -5.46 11.61
C GLU A 189 -2.66 -4.01 12.00
N PHE A 190 -1.37 -3.68 12.14
CA PHE A 190 -0.92 -2.30 12.37
C PHE A 190 -1.17 -1.38 11.17
N CYS A 191 -1.13 -1.92 9.95
CA CYS A 191 -1.37 -1.18 8.70
C CYS A 191 -2.87 -1.08 8.38
N LYS A 192 -3.69 -1.99 8.93
CA LYS A 192 -5.13 -2.12 8.67
C LYS A 192 -5.88 -0.80 8.85
N SER A 193 -5.56 -0.01 9.88
CA SER A 193 -6.28 1.24 10.19
C SER A 193 -6.29 2.28 9.08
N CYS A 194 -5.37 2.20 8.12
CA CYS A 194 -5.38 3.03 6.92
C CYS A 194 -5.60 2.21 5.63
N HIS A 195 -5.22 0.93 5.61
CA HIS A 195 -5.26 0.07 4.41
C HIS A 195 -6.51 -0.82 4.29
N GLN A 196 -7.52 -0.55 5.11
CA GLN A 196 -8.78 -1.27 5.15
C GLN A 196 -9.88 -0.32 5.58
N PHE A 197 -10.92 -0.19 4.75
CA PHE A 197 -12.14 0.48 5.18
C PHE A 197 -12.89 -0.39 6.18
N THR A 198 -13.62 0.28 7.07
CA THR A 198 -14.52 -0.37 8.01
C THR A 198 -15.63 -1.11 7.25
N PRO A 199 -16.33 -2.07 7.88
CA PRO A 199 -17.39 -2.84 7.23
C PRO A 199 -18.54 -1.99 6.66
N ASP A 200 -18.77 -0.80 7.20
CA ASP A 200 -19.74 0.20 6.75
C ASP A 200 -19.17 1.20 5.73
N GLY A 201 -17.89 1.06 5.36
CA GLY A 201 -17.24 1.88 4.36
C GLY A 201 -17.82 1.68 2.95
N PHE A 202 -17.42 2.58 2.04
CA PHE A 202 -17.95 2.57 0.67
C PHE A 202 -17.57 1.28 -0.07
N ALA A 203 -18.58 0.58 -0.58
CA ALA A 203 -18.44 -0.70 -1.26
C ALA A 203 -19.18 -0.72 -2.60
N LEU A 204 -18.61 -1.43 -3.56
CA LEU A 204 -19.23 -1.73 -4.85
C LEU A 204 -19.22 -3.24 -5.07
N ASN A 205 -20.35 -3.79 -5.48
CA ASN A 205 -20.54 -5.24 -5.67
C ASN A 205 -20.11 -6.06 -4.42
N GLY A 206 -20.43 -5.56 -3.22
CA GLY A 206 -20.08 -6.21 -1.95
C GLY A 206 -18.58 -6.16 -1.58
N LYS A 207 -17.76 -5.41 -2.31
CA LYS A 207 -16.32 -5.22 -2.06
C LYS A 207 -16.02 -3.77 -1.71
N LEU A 208 -15.42 -3.54 -0.55
CA LEU A 208 -14.93 -2.21 -0.14
C LEU A 208 -13.97 -1.64 -1.20
N LEU A 209 -13.93 -0.31 -1.37
CA LEU A 209 -12.96 0.32 -2.27
C LEU A 209 -11.52 0.13 -1.80
N GLN A 210 -11.32 0.07 -0.49
CA GLN A 210 -10.05 -0.19 0.16
C GLN A 210 -10.18 -1.42 1.07
N SER A 211 -9.67 -2.56 0.60
CA SER A 211 -9.82 -3.88 1.21
C SER A 211 -8.51 -4.67 1.28
N THR A 212 -7.36 -3.98 1.28
CA THR A 212 -6.05 -4.63 1.12
C THR A 212 -5.72 -5.57 2.27
N TYR A 213 -6.12 -5.24 3.51
CA TYR A 213 -5.94 -6.14 4.65
C TYR A 213 -6.74 -7.43 4.47
N ASP A 214 -8.02 -7.34 4.13
CA ASP A 214 -8.87 -8.53 3.96
C ASP A 214 -8.39 -9.39 2.77
N GLU A 215 -7.93 -8.75 1.69
CA GLU A 215 -7.29 -9.42 0.55
C GLU A 215 -6.03 -10.20 0.99
N TRP A 216 -5.22 -9.62 1.89
CA TRP A 216 -4.06 -10.28 2.47
C TRP A 216 -4.44 -11.42 3.42
N GLU A 217 -5.41 -11.19 4.30
CA GLU A 217 -5.86 -12.15 5.31
C GLU A 217 -6.42 -13.42 4.66
N ALA A 218 -7.13 -13.29 3.54
CA ALA A 218 -7.62 -14.42 2.75
C ALA A 218 -6.51 -15.20 2.00
N SER A 219 -5.33 -14.60 1.85
CA SER A 219 -4.24 -15.16 1.04
C SER A 219 -3.44 -16.25 1.76
N ARG A 220 -2.58 -16.94 1.00
CA ARG A 220 -1.60 -17.86 1.60
C ARG A 220 -0.55 -17.14 2.45
N PHE A 221 -0.27 -15.86 2.17
CA PHE A 221 0.78 -15.11 2.85
C PHE A 221 0.42 -14.88 4.32
N ALA A 222 -0.84 -14.55 4.62
CA ALA A 222 -1.32 -14.47 5.99
C ALA A 222 -1.19 -15.82 6.72
N ARG A 223 -1.56 -16.92 6.07
CA ARG A 223 -1.42 -18.29 6.62
C ARG A 223 0.04 -18.71 6.84
N GLU A 224 0.94 -18.27 5.97
CA GLU A 224 2.39 -18.49 6.06
C GLU A 224 3.06 -17.50 7.04
N GLY A 225 2.31 -16.57 7.61
CA GLY A 225 2.80 -15.59 8.58
C GLY A 225 3.56 -14.41 7.97
N VAL A 226 3.59 -14.27 6.64
CA VAL A 226 4.23 -13.16 5.94
C VAL A 226 3.41 -11.89 6.11
N GLN A 227 3.99 -10.88 6.75
CA GLN A 227 3.36 -9.62 7.13
C GLN A 227 3.60 -8.54 6.07
N CYS A 228 2.83 -7.44 6.13
CA CYS A 228 3.02 -6.29 5.26
C CYS A 228 4.46 -5.74 5.33
N GLN A 229 5.01 -5.70 6.55
CA GLN A 229 6.34 -5.18 6.86
C GLN A 229 7.46 -5.99 6.21
N ASP A 230 7.28 -7.31 6.01
CA ASP A 230 8.31 -8.18 5.44
C ASP A 230 8.62 -7.81 3.99
N CYS A 231 7.61 -7.32 3.25
CA CYS A 231 7.76 -6.88 1.85
C CYS A 231 7.91 -5.36 1.71
N HIS A 232 7.14 -4.56 2.47
CA HIS A 232 7.09 -3.11 2.30
C HIS A 232 8.01 -2.32 3.23
N MET A 233 8.54 -2.96 4.29
CA MET A 233 9.52 -2.37 5.20
C MET A 233 10.74 -3.30 5.38
N PRO A 234 11.35 -3.82 4.29
CA PRO A 234 12.49 -4.73 4.40
C PRO A 234 13.61 -4.04 5.18
N ASP A 235 14.26 -4.78 6.07
CA ASP A 235 15.26 -4.25 6.99
C ASP A 235 14.80 -3.09 7.87
N ARG A 236 13.49 -2.94 8.09
CA ARG A 236 12.87 -1.81 8.81
C ARG A 236 13.09 -0.45 8.14
N ARG A 237 13.31 -0.45 6.82
CA ARG A 237 13.41 0.76 5.99
C ARG A 237 12.04 1.37 5.76
N HIS A 238 11.97 2.70 5.72
CA HIS A 238 10.72 3.48 5.69
C HIS A 238 10.40 3.96 4.27
N ARG A 239 10.59 3.09 3.28
CA ARG A 239 10.43 3.42 1.85
C ARG A 239 9.02 3.10 1.33
N TRP A 240 8.40 2.05 1.89
CA TRP A 240 7.06 1.56 1.52
C TRP A 240 6.82 1.47 0.01
N ARG A 241 7.81 0.93 -0.71
CA ARG A 241 7.71 0.74 -2.16
C ARG A 241 6.48 -0.09 -2.50
N GLY A 242 5.77 0.32 -3.54
CA GLY A 242 4.49 -0.27 -3.93
C GLY A 242 4.28 -0.20 -5.43
N ILE A 243 3.05 0.12 -5.85
CA ILE A 243 2.67 0.14 -7.27
C ILE A 243 3.39 1.22 -8.09
N HIS A 244 3.95 2.26 -7.44
CA HIS A 244 4.76 3.32 -8.07
C HIS A 244 6.25 2.98 -8.21
N ASP A 245 6.71 1.77 -7.82
CA ASP A 245 8.11 1.35 -7.94
C ASP A 245 8.24 0.12 -8.86
N ALA A 246 8.94 0.28 -9.98
CA ALA A 246 9.03 -0.75 -11.01
C ALA A 246 9.70 -2.04 -10.54
N ASP A 247 10.73 -1.93 -9.70
CA ASP A 247 11.44 -3.10 -9.19
C ASP A 247 10.61 -3.86 -8.16
N MET A 248 9.86 -3.14 -7.32
CA MET A 248 8.90 -3.74 -6.40
C MET A 248 7.83 -4.52 -7.17
N VAL A 249 7.22 -3.93 -8.20
CA VAL A 249 6.22 -4.63 -9.01
C VAL A 249 6.82 -5.83 -9.72
N ARG A 250 7.99 -5.70 -10.38
CA ARG A 250 8.68 -6.83 -11.02
C ARG A 250 8.97 -7.95 -10.04
N SER A 251 9.40 -7.62 -8.82
CA SER A 251 9.70 -8.60 -7.79
C SER A 251 8.45 -9.41 -7.39
N GLY A 252 7.26 -8.81 -7.44
CA GLY A 252 5.98 -9.45 -7.13
C GLY A 252 5.49 -10.42 -8.21
N LEU A 253 5.98 -10.29 -9.45
CA LEU A 253 5.40 -10.97 -10.61
C LEU A 253 6.27 -12.10 -11.17
N THR A 254 5.62 -13.08 -11.78
CA THR A 254 6.27 -13.97 -12.75
C THR A 254 5.64 -13.72 -14.11
N ILE A 255 6.46 -13.30 -15.07
CA ILE A 255 6.03 -12.93 -16.42
C ILE A 255 6.68 -13.88 -17.41
N THR A 256 5.86 -14.51 -18.24
CA THR A 256 6.32 -15.40 -19.31
C THR A 256 5.67 -15.01 -20.62
N ALA A 257 6.44 -15.01 -21.70
CA ALA A 257 5.89 -14.92 -23.05
C ALA A 257 6.48 -15.99 -23.97
N LYS A 258 5.67 -16.53 -24.88
CA LYS A 258 6.09 -17.61 -25.78
C LYS A 258 5.33 -17.51 -27.10
N ALA A 259 6.03 -17.74 -28.20
CA ALA A 259 5.41 -18.08 -29.47
C ALA A 259 5.03 -19.57 -29.47
N GLY A 260 3.97 -19.94 -30.19
CA GLY A 260 3.48 -21.31 -30.29
C GLY A 260 4.36 -22.22 -31.15
N ALA A 261 5.19 -21.63 -32.01
CA ALA A 261 6.19 -22.31 -32.82
C ALA A 261 7.50 -21.51 -32.79
N ALA A 262 8.62 -22.18 -33.13
CA ALA A 262 9.94 -21.54 -33.20
C ALA A 262 10.07 -20.59 -34.41
N ARG A 263 9.36 -20.90 -35.50
CA ARG A 263 9.24 -20.09 -36.72
C ARG A 263 7.87 -20.31 -37.36
N TYR A 264 7.43 -19.32 -38.12
CA TYR A 264 6.23 -19.26 -38.93
C TYR A 264 6.63 -18.87 -40.36
N SER A 265 5.93 -19.39 -41.36
CA SER A 265 6.08 -18.98 -42.75
C SER A 265 5.15 -17.80 -43.06
N PRO A 266 5.46 -16.96 -44.06
CA PRO A 266 4.50 -16.00 -44.59
C PRO A 266 3.19 -16.71 -44.98
N GLY A 267 2.06 -16.21 -44.50
CA GLY A 267 0.74 -16.81 -44.62
C GLY A 267 0.25 -17.52 -43.35
N ASP A 268 1.15 -17.95 -42.47
CA ASP A 268 0.79 -18.63 -41.22
C ASP A 268 0.09 -17.68 -40.23
N VAL A 269 -0.68 -18.27 -39.32
CA VAL A 269 -1.21 -17.57 -38.14
C VAL A 269 -0.33 -17.86 -36.94
N ALA A 270 0.44 -16.85 -36.52
CA ALA A 270 1.23 -16.91 -35.31
C ALA A 270 0.34 -16.87 -34.07
N LEU A 271 0.72 -17.66 -33.07
CA LEU A 271 0.13 -17.66 -31.73
C LEU A 271 1.19 -17.20 -30.75
N VAL A 272 0.98 -16.08 -30.08
CA VAL A 272 1.85 -15.56 -29.04
C VAL A 272 1.07 -15.49 -27.74
N SER A 273 1.66 -15.96 -26.65
CA SER A 273 1.08 -15.88 -25.31
C SER A 273 1.95 -14.98 -24.44
N LEU A 274 1.32 -14.06 -23.70
CA LEU A 274 1.91 -13.28 -22.62
C LEU A 274 1.12 -13.58 -21.35
N ARG A 275 1.76 -14.22 -20.38
CA ARG A 275 1.16 -14.59 -19.09
C ARG A 275 1.85 -13.84 -17.96
N VAL A 276 1.06 -13.18 -17.13
CA VAL A 276 1.49 -12.50 -15.90
C VAL A 276 0.87 -13.21 -14.71
N THR A 277 1.67 -13.54 -13.69
CA THR A 277 1.23 -14.22 -12.47
C THR A 277 1.58 -13.40 -11.24
N SER A 278 0.62 -13.24 -10.33
CA SER A 278 0.78 -12.60 -9.03
C SER A 278 1.50 -13.55 -8.06
N SER A 279 2.82 -13.69 -8.23
CA SER A 279 3.59 -14.77 -7.60
C SER A 279 3.99 -14.47 -6.16
N ARG A 280 4.38 -13.23 -5.85
CA ARG A 280 4.89 -12.80 -4.54
C ARG A 280 4.13 -11.59 -3.99
N ILE A 281 2.82 -11.53 -4.24
CA ILE A 281 1.95 -10.44 -3.80
C ILE A 281 0.87 -11.02 -2.88
N GLY A 282 0.79 -10.48 -1.67
CA GLY A 282 -0.09 -10.97 -0.61
C GLY A 282 -1.56 -10.60 -0.77
N HIS A 283 -1.88 -9.58 -1.56
CA HIS A 283 -3.21 -9.04 -1.77
C HIS A 283 -3.59 -9.08 -3.26
N ALA A 284 -4.73 -8.51 -3.66
CA ALA A 284 -5.08 -8.41 -5.07
C ALA A 284 -4.04 -7.57 -5.82
N PHE A 285 -3.71 -7.95 -7.06
CA PHE A 285 -2.79 -7.21 -7.91
C PHE A 285 -3.47 -6.66 -9.18
N PRO A 286 -3.40 -5.33 -9.41
CA PRO A 286 -3.06 -4.33 -8.38
C PRO A 286 -4.23 -4.20 -7.38
N THR A 287 -3.97 -3.79 -6.13
CA THR A 287 -5.05 -3.54 -5.13
C THR A 287 -5.67 -2.16 -5.38
N TYR A 288 -6.85 -1.91 -4.81
CA TYR A 288 -7.69 -0.72 -5.05
C TYR A 288 -8.28 -0.60 -6.47
N VAL A 289 -8.96 0.53 -6.71
CA VAL A 289 -9.52 0.95 -8.02
C VAL A 289 -8.57 1.87 -8.79
N THR A 290 -7.53 2.37 -8.14
CA THR A 290 -6.67 3.43 -8.69
C THR A 290 -5.75 2.94 -9.82
N PRO A 291 -4.92 1.91 -9.60
CA PRO A 291 -4.02 1.40 -10.61
C PRO A 291 -4.69 0.42 -11.58
N ARG A 292 -4.13 0.32 -12.78
CA ARG A 292 -4.35 -0.82 -13.68
C ARG A 292 -3.05 -1.30 -14.33
N VAL A 293 -3.06 -2.52 -14.82
CA VAL A 293 -1.93 -3.15 -15.50
C VAL A 293 -2.36 -3.58 -16.89
N VAL A 294 -1.61 -3.18 -17.90
CA VAL A 294 -1.93 -3.40 -19.31
C VAL A 294 -0.96 -4.41 -19.88
N LEU A 295 -1.49 -5.59 -20.23
CA LEU A 295 -0.78 -6.57 -21.05
C LEU A 295 -1.03 -6.21 -22.51
N SER A 296 0.00 -6.10 -23.32
CA SER A 296 -0.13 -5.77 -24.74
C SER A 296 0.72 -6.67 -25.63
N ALA A 297 0.27 -6.83 -26.87
CA ALA A 297 0.98 -7.50 -27.94
C ALA A 297 0.74 -6.77 -29.27
N GLU A 298 1.79 -6.57 -30.06
CA GLU A 298 1.73 -5.93 -31.38
C GLU A 298 2.75 -6.55 -32.34
N LEU A 299 2.50 -6.42 -33.65
CA LEU A 299 3.45 -6.85 -34.67
C LEU A 299 4.45 -5.75 -34.99
N ILE A 300 5.70 -6.15 -35.12
CA ILE A 300 6.80 -5.35 -35.63
C ILE A 300 7.22 -5.95 -36.97
N ASP A 301 7.27 -5.14 -38.02
CA ASP A 301 7.69 -5.57 -39.34
C ASP A 301 9.22 -5.72 -39.47
N GLY A 302 9.67 -6.16 -40.65
CA GLY A 302 11.09 -6.32 -40.96
C GLY A 302 11.89 -4.99 -40.98
N ALA A 303 11.20 -3.84 -41.07
CA ALA A 303 11.81 -2.51 -40.98
C ALA A 303 11.83 -1.98 -39.53
N GLY A 304 11.31 -2.74 -38.56
CA GLY A 304 11.25 -2.34 -37.15
C GLY A 304 10.07 -1.43 -36.81
N GLN A 305 9.10 -1.27 -37.69
CA GLN A 305 7.91 -0.45 -37.46
C GLN A 305 6.75 -1.26 -36.90
N VAL A 306 5.93 -0.63 -36.06
CA VAL A 306 4.69 -1.24 -35.56
C VAL A 306 3.69 -1.34 -36.71
N VAL A 307 3.20 -2.54 -36.98
CA VAL A 307 2.14 -2.76 -37.98
C VAL A 307 0.84 -2.15 -37.45
N ALA A 308 0.28 -1.20 -38.20
CA ALA A 308 -0.93 -0.49 -37.80
C ALA A 308 -2.11 -1.45 -37.53
N GLY A 309 -2.86 -1.20 -36.46
CA GLY A 309 -4.02 -2.02 -36.07
C GLY A 309 -3.69 -3.42 -35.54
N SER A 310 -2.41 -3.79 -35.46
CA SER A 310 -1.98 -5.10 -34.95
C SER A 310 -2.06 -5.19 -33.42
N ARG A 311 -2.01 -4.06 -32.71
CA ARG A 311 -1.96 -4.01 -31.25
C ARG A 311 -3.22 -4.60 -30.60
N ARG A 312 -3.03 -5.44 -29.58
CA ARG A 312 -4.09 -6.00 -28.73
C ARG A 312 -3.70 -5.84 -27.27
N GLU A 313 -4.70 -5.59 -26.43
CA GLU A 313 -4.50 -5.35 -25.01
C GLU A 313 -5.45 -6.17 -24.14
N GLN A 314 -5.01 -6.43 -22.92
CA GLN A 314 -5.83 -6.92 -21.83
C GLN A 314 -5.50 -6.13 -20.58
N VAL A 315 -6.53 -5.59 -19.93
CA VAL A 315 -6.41 -4.85 -18.68
C VAL A 315 -6.60 -5.80 -17.48
N VAL A 316 -5.72 -5.67 -16.51
CA VAL A 316 -5.80 -6.25 -15.17
C VAL A 316 -5.99 -5.11 -14.18
N GLY A 317 -7.18 -5.00 -13.59
CA GLY A 317 -7.53 -3.90 -12.69
C GLY A 317 -8.98 -3.99 -12.23
N ARG A 318 -9.38 -3.06 -11.34
CA ARG A 318 -10.78 -2.89 -10.95
C ARG A 318 -11.27 -1.55 -11.48
N GLU A 319 -12.09 -1.62 -12.51
CA GLU A 319 -12.61 -0.43 -13.18
C GLU A 319 -13.98 -0.07 -12.61
N VAL A 320 -14.14 1.19 -12.27
CA VAL A 320 -15.37 1.76 -11.71
C VAL A 320 -15.70 3.06 -12.45
N ALA A 321 -16.97 3.48 -12.40
CA ALA A 321 -17.34 4.81 -12.89
C ALA A 321 -16.64 5.90 -12.04
N LEU A 322 -16.34 7.06 -12.63
CA LEU A 322 -15.60 8.15 -11.95
C LEU A 322 -16.36 8.71 -10.74
N ASP A 323 -17.70 8.66 -10.77
CA ASP A 323 -18.59 9.02 -9.66
C ASP A 323 -18.74 7.90 -8.64
N LEU A 324 -18.01 6.79 -8.81
CA LEU A 324 -18.05 5.59 -7.98
C LEU A 324 -19.46 4.96 -7.90
N SER A 325 -20.37 5.25 -8.82
CA SER A 325 -21.75 4.75 -8.80
C SER A 325 -21.88 3.25 -9.07
N ARG A 326 -20.93 2.69 -9.83
CA ARG A 326 -20.93 1.28 -10.23
C ARG A 326 -19.54 0.76 -10.55
N GLU A 327 -19.38 -0.54 -10.35
CA GLU A 327 -18.24 -1.30 -10.87
C GLU A 327 -18.50 -1.69 -12.34
N ILE A 328 -17.51 -1.47 -13.19
CA ILE A 328 -17.52 -1.82 -14.62
C ILE A 328 -16.91 -3.21 -14.81
N SER A 329 -15.75 -3.46 -14.19
CA SER A 329 -15.04 -4.73 -14.28
C SER A 329 -14.13 -4.92 -13.05
N ASP A 330 -13.83 -6.18 -12.70
CA ASP A 330 -12.77 -6.51 -11.74
C ASP A 330 -12.00 -7.73 -12.24
N THR A 331 -10.87 -7.46 -12.89
CA THR A 331 -9.93 -8.46 -13.44
C THR A 331 -8.63 -8.53 -12.63
N ARG A 332 -8.60 -7.94 -11.44
CA ARG A 332 -7.44 -7.98 -10.54
C ARG A 332 -7.04 -9.43 -10.25
N LEU A 333 -5.75 -9.66 -10.09
CA LEU A 333 -5.21 -10.98 -9.79
C LEU A 333 -5.15 -11.22 -8.29
N SER A 334 -5.96 -12.14 -7.78
CA SER A 334 -5.74 -12.67 -6.43
C SER A 334 -4.36 -13.33 -6.32
N PRO A 335 -3.78 -13.47 -5.11
CA PRO A 335 -2.49 -14.10 -4.89
C PRO A 335 -2.36 -15.47 -5.56
N GLY A 336 -1.33 -15.65 -6.39
CA GLY A 336 -1.06 -16.86 -7.17
C GLY A 336 -1.87 -17.02 -8.46
N LYS A 337 -2.78 -16.10 -8.79
CA LYS A 337 -3.56 -16.13 -10.04
C LYS A 337 -2.79 -15.47 -11.19
N SER A 338 -3.24 -15.74 -12.41
CA SER A 338 -2.61 -15.24 -13.64
C SER A 338 -3.61 -14.62 -14.60
N ALA A 339 -3.16 -13.62 -15.35
CA ALA A 339 -3.78 -13.16 -16.60
C ALA A 339 -2.95 -13.67 -17.78
N THR A 340 -3.61 -14.01 -18.89
CA THR A 340 -2.93 -14.45 -20.12
C THR A 340 -3.53 -13.75 -21.34
N LEU A 341 -2.75 -12.88 -21.97
CA LEU A 341 -3.06 -12.34 -23.28
C LEU A 341 -2.63 -13.35 -24.34
N THR A 342 -3.59 -13.82 -25.14
CA THR A 342 -3.34 -14.67 -26.30
C THR A 342 -3.49 -13.85 -27.56
N TYR A 343 -2.39 -13.68 -28.28
CA TYR A 343 -2.29 -12.89 -29.49
C TYR A 343 -2.22 -13.79 -30.71
N ARG A 344 -3.26 -13.71 -31.56
CA ARG A 344 -3.37 -14.47 -32.81
C ARG A 344 -3.26 -13.49 -33.96
N VAL A 345 -2.24 -13.65 -34.81
CA VAL A 345 -2.00 -12.70 -35.88
C VAL A 345 -1.41 -13.38 -37.11
N LYS A 346 -1.77 -12.90 -38.30
CA LYS A 346 -1.23 -13.40 -39.56
C LYS A 346 0.18 -12.85 -39.75
N VAL A 347 1.11 -13.73 -40.13
CA VAL A 347 2.47 -13.37 -40.53
C VAL A 347 2.45 -13.09 -42.02
N GLU A 348 2.61 -11.84 -42.44
CA GLU A 348 2.47 -11.47 -43.87
C GLU A 348 3.80 -11.48 -44.62
N SER A 349 4.92 -11.28 -43.93
CA SER A 349 6.24 -11.25 -44.54
C SER A 349 7.33 -11.80 -43.59
N ALA A 350 8.48 -12.13 -44.16
CA ALA A 350 9.66 -12.48 -43.39
C ALA A 350 10.22 -11.27 -42.62
N GLY A 351 10.92 -11.54 -41.52
CA GLY A 351 11.46 -10.53 -40.60
C GLY A 351 10.48 -10.02 -39.55
N MET A 352 9.25 -10.55 -39.51
CA MET A 352 8.24 -10.12 -38.54
C MET A 352 8.55 -10.62 -37.12
N ARG A 353 8.27 -9.77 -36.14
CA ARG A 353 8.38 -10.06 -34.69
C ARG A 353 7.07 -9.70 -34.01
N ALA A 354 6.78 -10.34 -32.89
CA ALA A 354 5.75 -9.88 -31.96
C ALA A 354 6.41 -9.17 -30.77
N ARG A 355 6.10 -7.90 -30.55
CA ARG A 355 6.46 -7.19 -29.32
C ARG A 355 5.35 -7.41 -28.30
N VAL A 356 5.73 -7.85 -27.11
CA VAL A 356 4.83 -8.03 -25.97
C VAL A 356 5.32 -7.19 -24.80
N ALA A 357 4.40 -6.53 -24.10
CA ALA A 357 4.75 -5.67 -22.98
C ALA A 357 3.74 -5.78 -21.83
N VAL A 358 4.22 -5.50 -20.62
CA VAL A 358 3.40 -5.33 -19.42
C VAL A 358 3.70 -3.94 -18.87
N VAL A 359 2.72 -3.04 -18.96
CA VAL A 359 2.80 -1.66 -18.47
C VAL A 359 1.94 -1.54 -17.23
N VAL A 360 2.48 -0.87 -16.21
CA VAL A 360 1.75 -0.52 -15.00
C VAL A 360 1.37 0.95 -15.13
N GLU A 361 0.11 1.26 -14.84
CA GLU A 361 -0.42 2.63 -14.78
C GLU A 361 -0.90 2.86 -13.34
N PRO A 362 -0.02 3.36 -12.45
CA PRO A 362 -0.29 3.47 -11.01
C PRO A 362 -1.50 4.35 -10.68
N ASP A 363 -1.69 5.43 -11.44
CA ASP A 363 -2.66 6.50 -11.14
C ASP A 363 -3.81 6.57 -12.17
N ALA A 364 -4.07 5.50 -12.92
CA ALA A 364 -4.98 5.51 -14.07
C ALA A 364 -6.38 6.09 -13.78
N PHE A 365 -6.97 5.72 -12.64
CA PHE A 365 -8.26 6.29 -12.22
C PHE A 365 -8.15 7.80 -11.98
N TYR A 366 -7.13 8.23 -11.23
CA TYR A 366 -6.95 9.62 -10.84
C TYR A 366 -6.55 10.52 -12.01
N GLU A 367 -5.79 10.02 -12.99
CA GLU A 367 -5.52 10.76 -14.23
C GLU A 367 -6.83 11.16 -14.91
N THR A 368 -7.74 10.20 -15.11
CA THR A 368 -9.03 10.43 -15.75
C THR A 368 -9.93 11.32 -14.89
N PHE A 369 -9.93 11.10 -13.58
CA PHE A 369 -10.69 11.90 -12.61
C PHE A 369 -10.24 13.36 -12.61
N PHE A 370 -8.93 13.64 -12.45
CA PHE A 370 -8.40 15.01 -12.44
C PHE A 370 -8.62 15.72 -13.75
N GLN A 371 -8.44 15.03 -14.89
CA GLN A 371 -8.75 15.61 -16.19
C GLN A 371 -10.23 16.01 -16.29
N THR A 372 -11.13 15.21 -15.76
CA THR A 372 -12.58 15.49 -15.73
C THR A 372 -12.91 16.65 -14.79
N LEU A 373 -12.34 16.65 -13.59
CA LEU A 373 -12.52 17.71 -12.60
C LEU A 373 -12.05 19.07 -13.15
N LEU A 374 -10.90 19.11 -13.82
CA LEU A 374 -10.41 20.35 -14.46
C LEU A 374 -11.31 20.84 -15.58
N ARG A 375 -11.93 19.94 -16.36
CA ARG A 375 -12.90 20.33 -17.40
C ARG A 375 -14.20 20.90 -16.81
N GLN A 376 -14.60 20.42 -15.64
CA GLN A 376 -15.81 20.86 -14.94
C GLN A 376 -15.59 22.12 -14.08
N GLY A 377 -14.33 22.49 -13.84
CA GLY A 377 -13.92 23.55 -12.93
C GLY A 377 -13.54 22.97 -11.57
N ALA A 378 -12.24 22.96 -11.27
CA ALA A 378 -11.71 22.43 -10.01
C ALA A 378 -11.67 23.47 -8.87
N GLY A 379 -12.24 24.65 -9.13
CA GLY A 379 -12.37 25.73 -8.16
C GLY A 379 -11.05 26.15 -7.53
N ARG A 380 -11.05 26.39 -6.21
CA ARG A 380 -9.84 26.86 -5.50
C ARG A 380 -8.72 25.82 -5.42
N GLY A 381 -9.00 24.54 -5.69
CA GLY A 381 -8.00 23.47 -5.73
C GLY A 381 -7.32 23.29 -7.08
N GLU A 382 -7.68 24.09 -8.09
CA GLU A 382 -7.29 23.83 -9.49
C GLU A 382 -5.78 23.70 -9.71
N ALA A 383 -4.97 24.56 -9.09
CA ALA A 383 -3.51 24.53 -9.24
C ALA A 383 -2.93 23.19 -8.78
N GLN A 384 -3.38 22.70 -7.62
CA GLN A 384 -2.95 21.43 -7.05
C GLN A 384 -3.45 20.24 -7.89
N ILE A 385 -4.66 20.30 -8.43
CA ILE A 385 -5.19 19.26 -9.33
C ILE A 385 -4.39 19.21 -10.64
N ARG A 386 -3.97 20.35 -11.20
CA ARG A 386 -3.09 20.38 -12.39
C ARG A 386 -1.75 19.71 -12.11
N GLU A 387 -1.12 20.03 -10.97
CA GLU A 387 0.13 19.40 -10.56
C GLU A 387 -0.03 17.87 -10.40
N ALA A 388 -1.12 17.43 -9.76
CA ALA A 388 -1.43 16.02 -9.57
C ALA A 388 -1.68 15.27 -10.89
N LEU A 389 -2.38 15.90 -11.84
CA LEU A 389 -2.60 15.33 -13.18
C LEU A 389 -1.29 15.14 -13.93
N GLU A 390 -0.39 16.13 -13.88
CA GLU A 390 0.92 16.03 -14.52
C GLU A 390 1.79 14.94 -13.89
N ALA A 391 1.71 14.75 -12.56
CA ALA A 391 2.36 13.62 -11.90
C ALA A 391 1.76 12.28 -12.34
N ALA A 392 0.43 12.15 -12.37
CA ALA A 392 -0.27 10.93 -12.78
C ALA A 392 0.06 10.53 -14.24
N ARG A 393 0.14 11.49 -15.16
CA ARG A 393 0.54 11.24 -16.56
C ARG A 393 1.95 10.69 -16.74
N ARG A 394 2.84 10.98 -15.78
CA ARG A 394 4.23 10.51 -15.80
C ARG A 394 4.44 9.22 -15.03
N SER A 395 3.45 8.75 -14.29
CA SER A 395 3.60 7.55 -13.45
C SER A 395 3.57 6.21 -14.19
N PRO A 396 3.06 6.07 -15.43
CA PRO A 396 3.13 4.79 -16.14
C PRO A 396 4.58 4.34 -16.41
N PHE A 397 4.84 3.03 -16.23
CA PHE A 397 6.15 2.43 -16.53
C PHE A 397 6.03 0.98 -17.00
N SER A 398 7.01 0.53 -17.79
CA SER A 398 7.09 -0.86 -18.25
C SER A 398 7.80 -1.74 -17.22
N VAL A 399 7.16 -2.86 -16.85
CA VAL A 399 7.79 -3.89 -16.00
C VAL A 399 8.34 -5.05 -16.82
N PHE A 400 7.90 -5.20 -18.07
CA PHE A 400 8.36 -6.24 -18.97
C PHE A 400 8.14 -5.80 -20.41
N GLU A 401 9.15 -6.01 -21.26
CA GLU A 401 9.03 -5.89 -22.71
C GLU A 401 9.90 -6.96 -23.36
N ARG A 402 9.39 -7.59 -24.41
CA ARG A 402 10.17 -8.52 -25.22
C ARG A 402 9.64 -8.60 -26.64
N GLU A 403 10.57 -8.69 -27.57
CA GLU A 403 10.27 -9.07 -28.95
C GLU A 403 10.53 -10.56 -29.16
N LEU A 404 9.57 -11.24 -29.77
CA LEU A 404 9.63 -12.65 -30.13
C LEU A 404 9.75 -12.74 -31.65
N PRO A 405 10.83 -13.30 -32.22
CA PRO A 405 10.90 -13.55 -33.65
C PRO A 405 9.79 -14.51 -34.06
N LEU A 406 9.07 -14.15 -35.14
CA LEU A 406 8.03 -15.03 -35.69
C LEU A 406 8.54 -15.78 -36.91
N THR A 407 9.40 -15.19 -37.74
CA THR A 407 9.93 -15.79 -38.98
C THR A 407 11.43 -15.99 -38.93
#